data_AF-A0A1Q5RQN1-F1
#
_entry.id   AF-A0A1Q5RQN1-F1
#
_cell.length_a   1.000
_cell.length_b   1.000
_cell.length_c   1.000
_cell.angle_alpha   90.00
_cell.angle_beta   90.00
_cell.angle_gamma   90.00
#
_symmetry.space_group_name_H-M   'P 1'
#
loop_
_entity.id
_entity.type
_entity.pdbx_description
1 polymer ?
#
loop_
_entity_poly.entity_id
_entity_poly.type
_entity_poly.pdbx_seq_one_letter_code
_entity_poly.pdbx_strand_id
1 'polypeptide(L)' 'MLLAGGPLGFVANVAGQTPKDTIAAQIRTQGFACDKAQRAVRDAKLSKPDHDVWVLTCTNATYRVSRYPDMAAKVERLP' A
#
# COMPACT_ATOMS: atom_id res chain seq x y z
N MET A 1 2.11 -31.67 32.31
CA MET A 1 1.59 -31.35 30.96
C MET A 1 0.47 -30.34 31.12
N LEU A 2 0.68 -29.09 30.71
CA LEU A 2 -0.31 -28.11 30.22
C LEU A 2 0.40 -26.76 30.05
N LEU A 3 0.78 -26.48 28.80
CA LEU A 3 1.26 -25.18 28.33
C LEU A 3 0.03 -24.30 28.10
N ALA A 4 -0.04 -23.14 28.76
CA ALA A 4 -0.96 -22.08 28.39
C ALA A 4 -0.13 -20.83 28.06
N GLY A 5 0.33 -20.76 26.80
CA GLY A 5 0.91 -19.55 26.23
C GLY A 5 -0.17 -18.47 26.15
N GLY A 6 0.07 -17.36 26.85
CA GLY A 6 -0.83 -16.21 26.80
C GLY A 6 -0.82 -15.56 25.40
N PRO A 7 -1.97 -15.16 24.85
CA PRO A 7 -2.02 -14.44 23.60
C PRO A 7 -1.76 -12.96 23.89
N LEU A 8 -0.48 -12.59 24.07
CA LEU A 8 -0.09 -11.20 23.91
C LEU A 8 0.10 -10.98 22.42
N GLY A 9 -1.04 -10.79 21.76
CA GLY A 9 -1.11 -10.29 20.40
C GLY A 9 -0.24 -9.06 20.28
N PHE A 10 0.64 -9.07 19.28
CA PHE A 10 1.33 -7.88 18.82
C PHE A 10 0.25 -6.90 18.33
N VAL A 11 -0.27 -6.07 19.22
CA VAL A 11 -0.98 -4.86 18.83
C VAL A 11 0.08 -3.91 18.28
N ALA A 12 0.43 -4.12 17.01
CA ALA A 12 1.12 -3.10 16.26
C ALA A 12 0.23 -1.85 16.32
N ASN A 13 0.71 -0.84 17.04
CA ASN A 13 0.07 0.44 17.19
C ASN A 13 -0.01 1.07 15.79
N VAL A 14 -1.12 0.87 15.07
CA VAL A 14 -1.32 1.47 13.74
C VAL A 14 -1.69 2.94 13.97
N ALA A 15 -0.71 3.72 14.39
CA ALA A 15 -0.79 5.16 14.39
C ALA A 15 -0.99 5.63 12.94
N GLY A 16 -2.25 5.83 12.55
CA GLY A 16 -2.66 6.48 11.31
C GLY A 16 -2.00 5.93 10.04
N GLN A 17 -2.34 4.70 9.63
CA GLN A 17 -2.00 4.21 8.29
C GLN A 17 -2.53 5.19 7.23
N THR A 18 -1.65 6.05 6.74
CA THR A 18 -2.01 6.98 5.67
C THR A 18 -2.06 6.22 4.35
N PRO A 19 -2.88 6.63 3.37
CA PRO A 19 -2.98 5.93 2.09
C PRO A 19 -1.60 5.68 1.44
N LYS A 20 -0.64 6.59 1.58
CA LYS A 20 0.71 6.42 1.01
C LYS A 20 1.45 5.23 1.60
N ASP A 21 1.33 4.99 2.91
CA ASP A 21 2.09 3.95 3.60
C ASP A 21 1.48 2.58 3.31
N THR A 22 0.15 2.50 3.28
CA THR A 22 -0.60 1.30 2.89
C THR A 22 -0.33 0.90 1.44
N ILE A 23 -0.39 1.86 0.51
CA ILE A 23 -0.14 1.59 -0.92
C ILE A 23 1.33 1.20 -1.13
N ALA A 24 2.27 1.90 -0.48
CA ALA A 24 3.68 1.57 -0.57
C ALA A 24 3.99 0.17 -0.02
N ALA A 25 3.41 -0.22 1.12
CA ALA A 25 3.54 -1.57 1.65
C ALA A 25 3.01 -2.62 0.65
N GLN A 26 1.84 -2.37 0.07
CA GLN A 26 1.22 -3.27 -0.90
C GLN A 26 2.10 -3.49 -2.15
N ILE A 27 2.69 -2.45 -2.72
CA ILE A 27 3.52 -2.61 -3.93
C ILE A 27 4.87 -3.27 -3.61
N ARG A 28 5.44 -3.06 -2.41
CA ARG A 28 6.65 -3.77 -1.96
C ARG A 28 6.42 -5.26 -1.84
N THR A 29 5.29 -5.70 -1.28
CA THR A 29 4.91 -7.12 -1.21
C THR A 29 4.77 -7.75 -2.60
N GLN A 30 4.49 -6.95 -3.63
CA GLN A 30 4.43 -7.40 -5.02
C GLN A 30 5.78 -7.32 -5.75
N GLY A 31 6.86 -6.92 -5.08
CA GLY A 31 8.21 -6.85 -5.64
C GLY A 31 8.61 -5.49 -6.23
N PHE A 32 7.78 -4.46 -6.11
CA PHE A 32 8.13 -3.11 -6.57
C PHE A 32 8.91 -2.34 -5.50
N ALA A 33 10.07 -1.81 -5.87
CA ALA A 33 10.91 -1.03 -4.97
C ALA A 33 10.34 0.37 -4.69
N CYS A 34 9.78 0.59 -3.51
CA CYS A 34 9.45 1.93 -3.02
C CYS A 34 10.15 2.13 -1.68
N ASP A 35 11.17 2.97 -1.58
CA ASP A 35 11.94 3.07 -0.33
C ASP A 35 11.14 3.82 0.74
N LYS A 36 11.14 5.16 0.68
CA LYS A 36 10.33 6.01 1.54
C LYS A 36 9.16 6.59 0.76
N ALA A 37 7.94 6.30 1.19
CA ALA A 37 6.73 6.88 0.62
C ALA A 37 6.64 8.36 1.03
N GLN A 38 6.66 9.26 0.04
CA GLN A 38 6.58 10.70 0.26
C GLN A 38 5.12 11.16 0.21
N ARG A 39 4.39 10.73 -0.82
CA ARG A 39 3.03 11.18 -1.10
C ARG A 39 2.23 10.11 -1.83
N ALA A 40 0.92 10.05 -1.57
CA ALA A 40 -0.03 9.37 -2.44
C ALA A 40 -1.20 10.30 -2.72
N VAL A 41 -1.54 10.45 -4.00
CA VAL A 41 -2.69 11.24 -4.45
C VAL A 41 -3.59 10.35 -5.29
N ARG A 42 -4.89 10.33 -4.97
CA ARG A 42 -5.86 9.62 -5.79
C ARG A 42 -6.05 10.35 -7.11
N ASP A 43 -5.89 9.64 -8.22
CA ASP A 43 -6.23 10.14 -9.55
C ASP A 43 -7.74 9.97 -9.75
N ALA A 44 -8.51 11.01 -9.45
CA ALA A 44 -9.97 10.97 -9.55
C ALA A 44 -10.47 10.78 -10.99
N LYS A 45 -9.66 11.09 -12.02
CA LYS A 45 -10.06 10.93 -13.42
C LYS A 45 -9.97 9.48 -13.87
N LEU A 46 -8.95 8.75 -13.39
CA LEU A 46 -8.73 7.35 -13.73
C LEU A 46 -9.41 6.38 -12.78
N SER A 47 -9.71 6.82 -11.55
CA SER A 47 -10.42 5.99 -10.58
C SER A 47 -11.88 5.81 -10.95
N LYS A 48 -12.42 4.62 -10.67
CA LYS A 48 -13.79 4.20 -10.98
C LYS A 48 -14.44 3.54 -9.75
N PRO A 49 -15.76 3.25 -9.77
CA PRO A 49 -16.41 2.57 -8.64
C PRO A 49 -15.83 1.20 -8.30
N ASP A 50 -15.26 0.52 -9.29
CA ASP A 50 -14.68 -0.83 -9.16
C ASP A 50 -13.19 -0.83 -8.78
N HIS A 51 -12.49 0.29 -8.92
CA HIS A 51 -11.07 0.39 -8.55
C HIS A 51 -10.59 1.82 -8.34
N ASP A 52 -9.66 1.98 -7.39
CA ASP A 52 -8.99 3.25 -7.16
C ASP A 52 -7.65 3.31 -7.89
N VAL A 53 -7.35 4.45 -8.50
CA VAL A 53 -6.05 4.75 -9.09
C VAL A 53 -5.33 5.80 -8.25
N TRP A 54 -4.09 5.51 -7.89
CA TRP A 54 -3.25 6.37 -7.07
C TRP A 54 -1.93 6.68 -7.76
N VAL A 55 -1.48 7.93 -7.65
CA VAL A 55 -0.10 8.31 -7.94
C VAL A 55 0.66 8.28 -6.63
N LEU A 56 1.56 7.31 -6.49
CA LEU A 56 2.43 7.13 -5.34
C LEU A 56 3.83 7.65 -5.66
N THR A 57 4.29 8.65 -4.93
CA THR A 57 5.66 9.16 -5.02
C THR A 57 6.49 8.59 -3.87
N CYS A 58 7.56 7.90 -4.22
CA CYS A 58 8.60 7.39 -3.33
C CYS A 58 9.90 8.18 -3.57
N THR A 59 10.86 8.11 -2.66
CA THR A 59 12.18 8.77 -2.82
C THR A 59 12.95 8.34 -4.07
N ASN A 60 12.71 7.12 -4.57
CA ASN A 60 13.44 6.49 -5.67
C ASN A 60 12.62 6.33 -6.95
N ALA A 61 11.31 6.59 -6.90
CA ALA A 61 10.39 6.27 -7.99
C ALA A 61 9.02 6.93 -7.82
N THR A 62 8.32 7.15 -8.93
CA THR A 62 6.89 7.44 -8.92
C THR A 62 6.13 6.32 -9.61
N TYR A 63 4.99 5.94 -9.05
CA TYR A 63 4.15 4.86 -9.55
C TYR A 63 2.72 5.32 -9.78
N ARG A 64 2.09 4.80 -10.83
CA ARG A 64 0.63 4.70 -10.93
C ARG A 64 0.22 3.33 -10.41
N VAL A 65 -0.68 3.31 -9.44
CA VAL A 65 -1.12 2.10 -8.75
C VAL A 65 -2.64 1.98 -8.87
N SER A 66 -3.12 0.98 -9.59
CA SER A 66 -4.55 0.66 -9.69
C SER A 66 -4.88 -0.47 -8.72
N ARG A 67 -5.74 -0.20 -7.73
CA ARG A 67 -6.14 -1.14 -6.68
C ARG A 67 -7.54 -1.65 -6.96
N TYR A 68 -7.65 -2.95 -7.18
CA TYR A 68 -8.90 -3.68 -7.34
C TYR A 68 -9.20 -4.48 -6.06
N PRO A 69 -10.48 -4.69 -5.67
CA PRO A 69 -10.84 -5.40 -4.44
C PRO A 69 -10.39 -6.87 -4.40
N ASP A 70 -10.35 -7.53 -5.55
CA ASP A 70 -10.21 -8.98 -5.73
C ASP A 70 -8.91 -9.38 -6.45
N MET A 71 -8.04 -8.42 -6.75
CA MET A 71 -6.78 -8.66 -7.46
C MET A 71 -5.59 -7.94 -6.80
N ALA A 72 -4.39 -8.41 -7.11
CA ALA A 72 -3.17 -7.67 -6.84
C ALA A 72 -3.20 -6.28 -7.54
N ALA A 73 -2.49 -5.30 -6.99
CA ALA A 73 -2.49 -3.96 -7.59
C ALA A 73 -1.76 -3.99 -8.94
N LYS A 74 -2.32 -3.32 -9.94
CA LYS A 74 -1.57 -3.06 -11.18
C LYS A 74 -0.65 -1.87 -10.91
N VAL A 75 0.65 -2.06 -11.09
CA VAL A 75 1.67 -1.04 -10.80
C VAL A 75 2.44 -0.71 -12.08
N GLU A 76 2.46 0.57 -12.42
CA GLU A 76 3.21 1.12 -13.55
C GLU A 76 4.18 2.18 -13.03
N ARG A 77 5.45 2.08 -13.38
CA ARG A 77 6.44 3.12 -13.06
C ARG A 77 6.22 4.31 -13.99
N LEU A 78 6.12 5.52 -13.42
CA LEU A 78 6.03 6.76 -14.18
C LEU A 78 7.43 7.31 -14.48
N PRO A 79 7.60 8.04 -15.61
CA PRO A 79 8.85 8.72 -15.95
C PRO A 79 9.26 9.76 -14.90
#